data_AF-A0A2T5H8G3-F1
#
_entry.id   AF-A0A2T5H8G3-F1
#
_cell.length_a   1.000
_cell.length_b   1.000
_cell.length_c   1.000
_cell.angle_alpha   90.00
_cell.angle_beta   90.00
_cell.angle_gamma   90.00
#
_symmetry.space_group_name_H-M   'P 1'
#
loop_
_entity.id
_entity.type
_entity.pdbx_description
1 polymer ?
#
loop_
_entity_poly.entity_id
_entity_poly.type
_entity_poly.pdbx_seq_one_letter_code
_entity_poly.pdbx_strand_id
1 'polypeptide(L)'
;MSSFELVEEYEDNLELYTGFSRSMDALFRVLLDSFSIKPHSISCRVKDKSSFQRKINEKNKYSSMAEVTDVVGLRVISHYADDVDAVARIIENEFQVDVKNSIDKRVSLDPDRFGYLSLHYVVSLKKERFALAEYKRFKGLKFEIQVRSILQHTWAEIEHDIGYKAKIEIPKPIRRKFSRLAGLLELADDQFVQIRDDLAKYEVEVKEKLYSQPETLSIDAVSLLEYISRSEVVKGLDRELSNITELVLVPADKSNMAVHLKALKYFNIESVSMLEQELIVNKENIIIRAIDVGRQTASTAEGLCVYYLGQVLAAIRLKYQNEIAEYLRLVSITDDAGEFSKYLSELSKRISSPR
;
A
#
# COMPACT_ATOMS: atom_id res chain seq x y z
N MET A 1 -40.69 -20.59 15.17
CA MET A 1 -39.83 -21.38 16.06
C MET A 1 -39.62 -20.63 17.36
N SER A 2 -39.46 -21.33 18.48
CA SER A 2 -39.05 -20.74 19.76
C SER A 2 -37.57 -20.35 19.71
N SER A 3 -37.12 -19.47 20.61
CA SER A 3 -35.70 -19.11 20.72
C SER A 3 -34.80 -20.32 21.00
N PHE A 4 -35.33 -21.34 21.68
CA PHE A 4 -34.61 -22.59 21.94
C PHE A 4 -34.44 -23.41 20.66
N GLU A 5 -35.51 -23.60 19.89
CA GLU A 5 -35.49 -24.33 18.61
C GLU A 5 -34.53 -23.67 17.60
N LEU A 6 -34.46 -22.33 17.56
CA LEU A 6 -33.52 -21.61 16.69
C LEU A 6 -32.05 -21.83 17.08
N VAL A 7 -31.76 -21.96 18.38
CA VAL A 7 -30.40 -22.23 18.88
C VAL A 7 -30.01 -23.68 18.57
N GLU A 8 -30.93 -24.63 18.74
CA GLU A 8 -30.72 -26.04 18.38
C GLU A 8 -30.46 -26.20 16.88
N GLU A 9 -31.29 -25.59 16.02
CA GLU A 9 -31.07 -25.61 14.57
C GLU A 9 -29.75 -24.96 14.16
N TYR A 10 -29.32 -23.90 14.86
CA TYR A 10 -28.00 -23.29 14.65
C TYR A 10 -26.86 -24.26 14.96
N GLU A 11 -26.96 -25.02 16.06
CA GLU A 11 -25.93 -26.00 16.45
C GLU A 11 -25.87 -27.17 15.48
N ASP A 12 -27.02 -27.70 15.07
CA ASP A 12 -27.11 -28.81 14.10
C ASP A 12 -26.50 -28.44 12.74
N ASN A 13 -26.54 -27.15 12.36
CA ASN A 13 -26.00 -26.66 11.10
C ASN A 13 -24.62 -25.98 11.23
N LEU A 14 -23.96 -26.06 12.40
CA LEU A 14 -22.69 -25.35 12.65
C LEU A 14 -21.58 -25.74 11.66
N GLU A 15 -21.49 -27.02 11.31
CA GLU A 15 -20.51 -27.50 10.33
C GLU A 15 -20.78 -26.94 8.93
N LEU A 16 -22.07 -26.84 8.54
CA LEU A 16 -22.48 -26.23 7.28
C LEU A 16 -22.08 -24.76 7.23
N TYR A 17 -22.36 -23.98 8.28
CA TYR A 17 -21.98 -22.57 8.36
C TYR A 17 -20.46 -22.38 8.36
N THR A 18 -19.73 -23.25 9.05
CA THR A 18 -18.26 -23.22 9.08
C THR A 18 -17.66 -23.51 7.71
N GLY A 19 -18.20 -24.53 7.01
CA GLY A 19 -17.84 -24.83 5.63
C GLY A 19 -18.16 -23.66 4.70
N PHE A 20 -19.32 -23.04 4.86
CA PHE A 20 -19.75 -21.90 4.07
C PHE A 20 -18.83 -20.69 4.27
N SER A 21 -18.50 -20.37 5.53
CA SER A 21 -17.58 -19.29 5.89
C SER A 21 -16.20 -19.46 5.24
N ARG A 22 -15.61 -20.66 5.29
CA ARG A 22 -14.32 -20.95 4.64
C ARG A 22 -14.39 -20.81 3.12
N SER A 23 -15.45 -21.34 2.50
CA SER A 23 -15.65 -21.22 1.06
C SER A 23 -15.86 -19.77 0.61
N MET A 24 -16.60 -18.96 1.40
CA MET A 24 -16.80 -17.55 1.09
C MET A 24 -15.53 -16.73 1.27
N ASP A 25 -14.72 -16.98 2.30
CA ASP A 25 -13.42 -16.30 2.47
C ASP A 25 -12.50 -16.54 1.26
N ALA A 26 -12.35 -17.81 0.85
CA ALA A 26 -11.53 -18.18 -0.31
C ALA A 26 -12.06 -17.56 -1.61
N LEU A 27 -13.36 -17.69 -1.87
CA LEU A 27 -14.00 -17.12 -3.05
C LEU A 27 -13.82 -15.59 -3.11
N PHE A 28 -14.05 -14.90 -2.00
CA PHE A 28 -13.99 -13.44 -1.98
C PHE A 28 -12.56 -12.93 -2.21
N ARG A 29 -11.54 -13.62 -1.69
CA ARG A 29 -10.12 -13.33 -1.99
C ARG A 29 -9.83 -13.43 -3.48
N VAL A 30 -10.23 -14.54 -4.11
CA VAL A 30 -10.03 -14.74 -5.56
C VAL A 30 -10.74 -13.67 -6.38
N LEU A 31 -11.97 -13.29 -5.99
CA LEU A 31 -12.69 -12.21 -6.65
C LEU A 31 -11.92 -10.90 -6.55
N LEU A 32 -11.50 -10.46 -5.36
CA LEU A 32 -10.76 -9.21 -5.20
C LEU A 32 -9.45 -9.19 -6.00
N ASP A 33 -8.70 -10.30 -5.99
CA ASP A 33 -7.46 -10.43 -6.79
C ASP A 33 -7.73 -10.30 -8.29
N SER A 34 -8.83 -10.86 -8.80
CA SER A 34 -9.21 -10.77 -10.23
C SER A 34 -9.53 -9.33 -10.69
N PHE A 35 -9.94 -8.47 -9.76
CA PHE A 35 -10.17 -7.04 -10.00
C PHE A 35 -8.99 -6.16 -9.56
N SER A 36 -7.85 -6.77 -9.21
CA SER A 36 -6.64 -6.07 -8.73
C SER A 36 -6.87 -5.21 -7.48
N ILE A 37 -7.86 -5.57 -6.66
CA ILE A 37 -8.14 -4.89 -5.39
C ILE A 37 -7.37 -5.61 -4.29
N LYS A 38 -6.46 -4.89 -3.64
CA LYS A 38 -5.69 -5.40 -2.50
C LYS A 38 -6.25 -4.82 -1.21
N PRO A 39 -7.12 -5.53 -0.47
CA PRO A 39 -7.61 -5.04 0.80
C PRO A 39 -6.49 -5.09 1.85
N HIS A 40 -6.58 -4.20 2.84
CA HIS A 40 -5.73 -4.26 4.03
C HIS A 40 -5.94 -5.59 4.78
N SER A 41 -7.20 -6.01 4.94
CA SER A 41 -7.51 -7.32 5.49
C SER A 41 -8.90 -7.83 5.10
N ILE A 42 -9.04 -9.15 5.08
CA ILE A 42 -10.30 -9.86 4.95
C ILE A 42 -10.40 -10.87 6.08
N SER A 43 -11.55 -10.92 6.73
CA SER A 43 -11.87 -11.95 7.72
C SER A 43 -13.29 -12.46 7.51
N CYS A 44 -13.46 -13.77 7.55
CA CYS A 44 -14.78 -14.39 7.58
C CYS A 44 -14.93 -15.18 8.87
N ARG A 45 -16.10 -15.10 9.50
CA ARG A 45 -16.40 -15.83 10.73
C ARG A 45 -17.83 -16.31 10.78
N VAL A 46 -18.02 -17.42 11.49
CA VAL A 46 -19.32 -17.81 12.01
C VAL A 46 -19.51 -17.16 13.38
N LYS A 47 -20.70 -16.62 13.63
CA LYS A 47 -21.05 -16.01 14.92
C LYS A 47 -20.97 -17.06 16.03
N ASP A 48 -20.43 -16.71 17.19
CA ASP A 48 -20.41 -17.65 18.32
C ASP A 48 -21.82 -17.89 18.91
N LYS A 49 -22.04 -19.08 19.48
CA LYS A 49 -23.34 -19.48 20.07
C LYS A 49 -23.86 -18.45 21.08
N SER A 50 -22.99 -17.93 21.94
CA SER A 50 -23.39 -17.01 23.01
C SER A 50 -23.91 -15.68 22.44
N SER A 51 -23.24 -15.15 21.42
CA SER A 51 -23.67 -13.96 20.69
C SER A 51 -24.90 -14.21 19.84
N PHE A 52 -25.04 -15.41 19.25
CA PHE A 52 -26.26 -15.81 18.53
C PHE A 52 -27.46 -15.83 19.48
N GLN A 53 -27.35 -16.55 20.60
CA GLN A 53 -28.41 -16.66 21.60
C GLN A 53 -28.80 -15.29 22.17
N ARG A 54 -27.81 -14.44 22.50
CA ARG A 54 -28.05 -13.05 22.93
C ARG A 54 -28.87 -12.28 21.89
N LYS A 55 -28.51 -12.37 20.60
CA LYS A 55 -29.20 -11.68 19.52
C LYS A 55 -30.65 -12.15 19.34
N ILE A 56 -30.90 -13.46 19.42
CA ILE A 56 -32.27 -14.02 19.30
C ILE A 56 -33.14 -13.51 20.46
N ASN A 57 -32.62 -13.58 21.69
CA ASN A 57 -33.34 -13.16 22.89
C ASN A 57 -33.63 -11.66 22.91
N GLU A 58 -32.68 -10.82 22.50
CA GLU A 58 -32.85 -9.36 22.50
C GLU A 58 -33.85 -8.86 21.46
N LYS A 59 -33.91 -9.48 20.29
CA LYS A 59 -34.69 -8.94 19.16
C LYS A 59 -36.07 -9.58 19.00
N ASN A 60 -36.33 -10.73 19.62
CA ASN A 60 -37.59 -11.49 19.64
C ASN A 60 -38.48 -11.37 18.39
N LYS A 61 -37.85 -11.33 17.21
CA LYS A 61 -38.51 -11.05 15.92
C LYS A 61 -38.28 -12.13 14.88
N TYR A 62 -37.38 -13.07 15.16
CA TYR A 62 -36.98 -14.10 14.21
C TYR A 62 -37.91 -15.29 14.36
N SER A 63 -38.62 -15.63 13.29
CA SER A 63 -39.53 -16.78 13.29
C SER A 63 -38.88 -18.05 12.74
N SER A 64 -37.78 -17.88 11.99
CA SER A 64 -37.01 -18.94 11.33
C SER A 64 -35.51 -18.59 11.22
N MET A 65 -34.65 -19.59 11.04
CA MET A 65 -33.20 -19.39 10.89
C MET A 65 -32.84 -18.57 9.64
N ALA A 66 -33.64 -18.67 8.57
CA ALA A 66 -33.45 -17.92 7.33
C ALA A 66 -33.57 -16.38 7.49
N GLU A 67 -34.18 -15.91 8.57
CA GLU A 67 -34.29 -14.49 8.91
C GLU A 67 -33.04 -13.95 9.64
N VAL A 68 -32.17 -14.83 10.14
CA VAL A 68 -30.91 -14.43 10.79
C VAL A 68 -29.83 -14.31 9.73
N THR A 69 -29.63 -13.10 9.22
CA THR A 69 -28.82 -12.83 8.03
C THR A 69 -27.31 -12.77 8.27
N ASP A 70 -26.86 -12.71 9.53
CA ASP A 70 -25.46 -12.48 9.93
C ASP A 70 -24.90 -13.63 10.79
N VAL A 71 -25.34 -14.86 10.50
CA VAL A 71 -24.78 -16.10 11.07
C VAL A 71 -23.35 -16.29 10.57
N VAL A 72 -23.16 -16.12 9.27
CA VAL A 72 -21.85 -15.98 8.63
C VAL A 72 -21.65 -14.51 8.29
N GLY A 73 -20.51 -13.97 8.70
CA GLY A 73 -20.12 -12.58 8.44
C GLY A 73 -18.74 -12.52 7.79
N LEU A 74 -18.63 -11.79 6.70
CA LEU A 74 -17.37 -11.47 6.03
C LEU A 74 -17.10 -9.97 6.20
N ARG A 75 -15.89 -9.61 6.56
CA ARG A 75 -15.44 -8.22 6.72
C ARG A 75 -14.27 -7.97 5.79
N VAL A 76 -14.40 -6.94 4.97
CA VAL A 76 -13.35 -6.42 4.08
C VAL A 76 -12.96 -5.05 4.59
N ILE A 77 -11.67 -4.87 4.86
CA ILE A 77 -11.07 -3.59 5.23
C ILE A 77 -10.17 -3.18 4.07
N SER A 78 -10.51 -2.10 3.38
CA SER A 78 -9.70 -1.51 2.32
C SER A 78 -8.69 -0.50 2.87
N HIS A 79 -7.65 -0.20 2.09
CA HIS A 79 -6.71 0.87 2.43
C HIS A 79 -7.34 2.25 2.23
N TYR A 80 -8.09 2.42 1.14
CA TYR A 80 -8.71 3.68 0.76
C TYR A 80 -10.24 3.59 0.78
N ALA A 81 -10.92 4.74 0.90
CA ALA A 81 -12.38 4.78 0.96
C ALA A 81 -13.05 4.50 -0.39
N ASP A 82 -12.44 4.85 -1.51
CA ASP A 82 -12.97 4.60 -2.86
C ASP A 82 -12.93 3.11 -3.25
N ASP A 83 -11.99 2.34 -2.69
CA ASP A 83 -11.96 0.88 -2.79
C ASP A 83 -13.24 0.25 -2.19
N VAL A 84 -13.89 0.89 -1.21
CA VAL A 84 -15.16 0.41 -0.64
C VAL A 84 -16.23 0.31 -1.73
N ASP A 85 -16.30 1.31 -2.61
CA ASP A 85 -17.25 1.33 -3.73
C ASP A 85 -16.84 0.33 -4.82
N ALA A 86 -15.55 0.12 -5.04
CA ALA A 86 -15.07 -0.92 -5.95
C ALA A 86 -15.48 -2.32 -5.48
N VAL A 87 -15.30 -2.61 -4.18
CA VAL A 87 -15.75 -3.87 -3.58
C VAL A 87 -17.27 -4.00 -3.62
N ALA A 88 -18.01 -2.91 -3.37
CA ALA A 88 -19.47 -2.88 -3.46
C ALA A 88 -19.97 -3.35 -4.84
N ARG A 89 -19.39 -2.82 -5.92
CA ARG A 89 -19.72 -3.23 -7.30
C ARG A 89 -19.45 -4.72 -7.54
N ILE A 90 -18.35 -5.26 -7.00
CA ILE A 90 -18.07 -6.71 -7.09
C ILE A 90 -19.15 -7.49 -6.36
N ILE A 91 -19.56 -7.08 -5.17
CA ILE A 91 -20.61 -7.77 -4.41
C ILE A 91 -21.92 -7.81 -5.19
N GLU A 92 -22.35 -6.67 -5.74
CA GLU A 92 -23.59 -6.54 -6.51
C GLU A 92 -23.56 -7.38 -7.81
N ASN A 93 -22.39 -7.46 -8.45
CA ASN A 93 -22.21 -8.25 -9.66
C ASN A 93 -22.10 -9.76 -9.41
N GLU A 94 -21.51 -10.18 -8.29
CA GLU A 94 -21.16 -11.58 -8.06
C GLU A 94 -22.15 -12.33 -7.17
N PHE A 95 -22.98 -11.62 -6.41
CA PHE A 95 -23.91 -12.20 -5.45
C PHE A 95 -25.35 -11.74 -5.65
N GLN A 96 -26.29 -12.53 -5.14
CA GLN A 96 -27.69 -12.11 -5.05
C GLN A 96 -27.86 -11.25 -3.80
N VAL A 97 -28.01 -9.94 -3.99
CA VAL A 97 -28.20 -8.97 -2.91
C VAL A 97 -29.64 -8.99 -2.41
N ASP A 98 -29.80 -9.06 -1.08
CA ASP A 98 -31.05 -8.83 -0.38
C ASP A 98 -31.12 -7.35 0.03
N VAL A 99 -31.65 -6.52 -0.88
CA VAL A 99 -31.70 -5.06 -0.72
C VAL A 99 -32.47 -4.65 0.55
N LYS A 100 -33.48 -5.43 0.96
CA LYS A 100 -34.30 -5.12 2.15
C LYS A 100 -33.52 -5.24 3.46
N ASN A 101 -32.55 -6.15 3.50
CA ASN A 101 -31.74 -6.41 4.69
C ASN A 101 -30.33 -5.84 4.60
N SER A 102 -29.96 -5.30 3.43
CA SER A 102 -28.71 -4.57 3.23
C SER A 102 -28.86 -3.13 3.73
N ILE A 103 -27.78 -2.56 4.26
CA ILE A 103 -27.76 -1.22 4.83
C ILE A 103 -26.53 -0.49 4.27
N ASP A 104 -26.78 0.54 3.46
CA ASP A 104 -25.77 1.54 3.18
C ASP A 104 -25.92 2.71 4.15
N LYS A 105 -25.12 2.70 5.23
CA LYS A 105 -25.19 3.78 6.21
C LYS A 105 -24.65 5.10 5.68
N ARG A 106 -23.86 5.08 4.61
CA ARG A 106 -23.28 6.27 3.97
C ARG A 106 -24.36 7.12 3.31
N VAL A 107 -25.36 6.47 2.71
CA VAL A 107 -26.51 7.14 2.07
C VAL A 107 -27.60 7.51 3.09
N SER A 108 -27.68 6.78 4.21
CA SER A 108 -28.72 7.00 5.23
C SER A 108 -28.37 8.06 6.30
N LEU A 109 -27.12 8.52 6.34
CA LEU A 109 -26.74 9.62 7.22
C LEU A 109 -27.34 10.91 6.65
N ASP A 110 -28.14 11.56 7.49
CA ASP A 110 -28.52 12.95 7.30
C ASP A 110 -27.24 13.76 7.00
N PRO A 111 -27.19 14.59 5.94
CA PRO A 111 -26.00 15.40 5.61
C PRO A 111 -25.48 16.23 6.80
N ASP A 112 -26.35 16.56 7.75
CA ASP A 112 -26.00 17.31 8.96
C ASP A 112 -25.45 16.43 10.11
N ARG A 113 -25.26 15.12 9.87
CA ARG A 113 -24.79 14.15 10.86
C ARG A 113 -23.57 13.38 10.39
N PHE A 114 -22.49 13.54 11.15
CA PHE A 114 -21.30 12.71 11.04
C PHE A 114 -21.41 11.50 11.97
N GLY A 115 -21.12 10.31 11.43
CA GLY A 115 -21.24 9.08 12.19
C GLY A 115 -20.69 7.87 11.45
N TYR A 116 -21.15 6.71 11.89
CA TYR A 116 -20.67 5.42 11.42
C TYR A 116 -20.96 5.18 9.94
N LEU A 117 -19.95 5.37 9.09
CA LEU A 117 -19.95 5.00 7.68
C LEU A 117 -19.57 3.52 7.56
N SER A 118 -20.53 2.68 7.15
CA SER A 118 -20.26 1.29 6.84
C SER A 118 -21.29 0.76 5.86
N LEU A 119 -20.80 -0.04 4.92
CA LEU A 119 -21.60 -0.67 3.90
C LEU A 119 -21.81 -2.13 4.27
N HIS A 120 -23.06 -2.50 4.49
CA HIS A 120 -23.46 -3.85 4.90
C HIS A 120 -24.34 -4.46 3.82
N TYR A 121 -23.83 -5.48 3.14
CA TYR A 121 -24.62 -6.28 2.21
C TYR A 121 -25.07 -7.56 2.88
N VAL A 122 -26.36 -7.87 2.79
CA VAL A 122 -26.86 -9.22 3.02
C VAL A 122 -27.00 -9.89 1.66
N VAL A 123 -26.28 -10.99 1.47
CA VAL A 123 -26.17 -11.66 0.17
C VAL A 123 -26.36 -13.16 0.27
N SER A 124 -26.67 -13.76 -0.87
CA SER A 124 -26.62 -15.21 -1.09
C SER A 124 -25.95 -15.52 -2.43
N LEU A 125 -25.57 -16.78 -2.65
CA LEU A 125 -24.99 -17.19 -3.93
C LEU A 125 -26.03 -17.06 -5.06
N LYS A 126 -25.61 -16.56 -6.22
CA LYS A 126 -26.41 -16.63 -7.46
C LYS A 126 -26.59 -18.08 -7.92
N LYS A 127 -27.60 -18.31 -8.76
CA LYS A 127 -27.98 -19.67 -9.23
C LYS A 127 -26.84 -20.38 -9.93
N GLU A 128 -26.09 -19.65 -10.75
CA GLU A 128 -24.95 -20.12 -11.52
C GLU A 128 -23.87 -20.68 -10.60
N ARG A 129 -23.69 -20.05 -9.42
CA ARG A 129 -22.67 -20.44 -8.45
C ARG A 129 -23.10 -21.62 -7.60
N PHE A 130 -24.32 -21.61 -7.03
CA PHE A 130 -24.79 -22.77 -6.25
C PHE A 130 -25.18 -23.98 -7.13
N ALA A 131 -25.20 -23.86 -8.46
CA ALA A 131 -25.34 -25.00 -9.36
C ALA A 131 -24.05 -25.84 -9.44
N LEU A 132 -22.89 -25.27 -9.11
CA LEU A 132 -21.61 -25.98 -9.05
C LEU A 132 -21.59 -26.97 -7.88
N ALA A 133 -20.96 -28.12 -8.06
CA ALA A 133 -21.02 -29.24 -7.13
C ALA A 133 -20.51 -28.88 -5.73
N GLU A 134 -19.42 -28.12 -5.66
CA GLU A 134 -18.76 -27.67 -4.44
C GLU A 134 -19.58 -26.63 -3.65
N TYR A 135 -20.49 -25.89 -4.32
CA TYR A 135 -21.33 -24.86 -3.70
C TYR A 135 -22.79 -25.27 -3.51
N LYS A 136 -23.23 -26.39 -4.11
CA LYS A 136 -24.63 -26.85 -4.08
C LYS A 136 -25.21 -26.96 -2.67
N ARG A 137 -24.40 -27.39 -1.71
CA ARG A 137 -24.79 -27.51 -0.29
C ARG A 137 -25.09 -26.18 0.39
N PHE A 138 -24.65 -25.05 -0.17
CA PHE A 138 -24.83 -23.71 0.41
C PHE A 138 -26.01 -22.94 -0.21
N LYS A 139 -26.81 -23.60 -1.04
CA LYS A 139 -27.96 -22.98 -1.70
C LYS A 139 -28.91 -22.36 -0.66
N GLY A 140 -29.23 -21.08 -0.85
CA GLY A 140 -30.18 -20.35 0.00
C GLY A 140 -29.61 -19.81 1.31
N LEU A 141 -28.37 -20.15 1.66
CA LEU A 141 -27.70 -19.55 2.82
C LEU A 141 -27.43 -18.06 2.56
N LYS A 142 -27.74 -17.24 3.56
CA LYS A 142 -27.42 -15.81 3.57
C LYS A 142 -26.18 -15.55 4.41
N PHE A 143 -25.43 -14.52 4.06
CA PHE A 143 -24.34 -14.00 4.87
C PHE A 143 -24.24 -12.49 4.74
N GLU A 144 -23.69 -11.85 5.78
CA GLU A 144 -23.45 -10.42 5.83
C GLU A 144 -22.02 -10.11 5.37
N ILE A 145 -21.85 -9.20 4.43
CA ILE A 145 -20.56 -8.63 4.04
C ILE A 145 -20.50 -7.18 4.53
N GLN A 146 -19.51 -6.88 5.36
CA GLN A 146 -19.21 -5.52 5.84
C GLN A 146 -17.98 -5.00 5.11
N VAL A 147 -18.11 -3.88 4.40
CA VAL A 147 -17.02 -3.24 3.67
C VAL A 147 -16.73 -1.88 4.28
N ARG A 148 -15.45 -1.62 4.61
CA ARG A 148 -15.00 -0.37 5.25
C ARG A 148 -13.58 0.00 4.81
N SER A 149 -13.25 1.29 4.82
CA SER A 149 -11.85 1.74 4.86
C SER A 149 -11.22 1.41 6.21
N ILE A 150 -9.88 1.48 6.29
CA ILE A 150 -9.17 1.31 7.56
C ILE A 150 -9.61 2.35 8.61
N LEU A 151 -9.84 3.61 8.21
CA LEU A 151 -10.26 4.67 9.13
C LEU A 151 -11.69 4.47 9.61
N GLN A 152 -12.60 4.08 8.72
CA GLN A 152 -13.97 3.69 9.08
C GLN A 152 -13.98 2.50 10.04
N HIS A 153 -13.12 1.51 9.80
CA HIS A 153 -12.98 0.36 10.68
C HIS A 153 -12.47 0.76 12.07
N THR A 154 -11.40 1.57 12.15
CA THR A 154 -10.84 2.06 13.41
C THR A 154 -11.87 2.82 14.23
N TRP A 155 -12.61 3.76 13.62
CA TRP A 155 -13.64 4.51 14.33
C TRP A 155 -14.70 3.57 14.93
N ALA A 156 -15.14 2.59 14.15
CA ALA A 156 -16.21 1.68 14.53
C ALA A 156 -15.81 0.71 15.63
N GLU A 157 -14.58 0.22 15.64
CA GLU A 157 -14.09 -0.64 16.72
C GLU A 157 -13.95 0.16 18.03
N ILE A 158 -13.48 1.41 17.97
CA ILE A 158 -13.38 2.29 19.15
C ILE A 158 -14.76 2.63 19.70
N GLU A 159 -15.70 3.02 18.82
CA GLU A 159 -17.08 3.34 19.22
C GLU A 159 -17.77 2.12 19.82
N HIS A 160 -17.60 0.94 19.21
CA HIS A 160 -18.16 -0.30 19.71
C HIS A 160 -17.56 -0.71 21.08
N ASP A 161 -16.24 -0.65 21.27
CA ASP A 161 -15.62 -1.00 22.56
C ASP A 161 -16.09 -0.09 23.70
N ILE A 162 -16.16 1.23 23.44
CA ILE A 162 -16.65 2.21 24.41
C ILE A 162 -18.14 2.01 24.67
N GLY A 163 -18.93 1.81 23.63
CA GLY A 163 -20.37 1.57 23.72
C GLY A 163 -20.69 0.27 24.46
N TYR A 164 -19.91 -0.79 24.25
CA TYR A 164 -20.10 -2.08 24.92
C TYR A 164 -19.76 -2.02 26.42
N LYS A 165 -18.72 -1.26 26.80
CA LYS A 165 -18.37 -1.03 28.21
C LYS A 165 -19.39 -0.11 28.90
N ALA A 166 -19.94 0.85 28.18
CA ALA A 166 -21.04 1.66 28.65
C ALA A 166 -22.35 0.84 28.60
N LYS A 167 -22.65 0.07 29.66
CA LYS A 167 -23.97 -0.59 29.85
C LYS A 167 -25.18 0.40 29.92
N ILE A 168 -24.97 1.67 29.57
CA ILE A 168 -25.87 2.81 29.66
C ILE A 168 -25.73 3.62 28.36
N GLU A 169 -26.80 4.33 27.99
CA GLU A 169 -26.82 5.23 26.85
C GLU A 169 -25.66 6.25 26.88
N ILE A 170 -24.89 6.35 25.78
CA ILE A 170 -23.77 7.29 25.67
C ILE A 170 -24.28 8.74 25.80
N PRO A 171 -23.76 9.54 26.76
CA PRO A 171 -24.18 10.93 26.95
C PRO A 171 -24.00 11.79 25.70
N LYS A 172 -24.92 12.74 25.48
CA LYS A 172 -24.89 13.67 24.32
C LYS A 172 -23.53 14.35 24.09
N PRO A 173 -22.81 14.86 25.12
CA PRO A 173 -21.50 15.48 24.92
C PRO A 173 -20.46 14.51 24.35
N ILE A 174 -20.53 13.23 24.71
CA ILE A 174 -19.62 12.18 24.22
C ILE A 174 -20.00 11.79 22.79
N ARG A 175 -21.29 11.61 22.49
CA ARG A 175 -21.74 11.39 21.10
C ARG A 175 -21.29 12.51 20.17
N ARG A 176 -21.36 13.76 20.62
CA ARG A 176 -20.84 14.91 19.84
C ARG A 176 -19.34 14.79 19.54
N LYS A 177 -18.53 14.24 20.45
CA LYS A 177 -17.10 13.99 20.19
C LYS A 177 -16.92 12.90 19.14
N PHE A 178 -17.69 11.80 19.22
CA PHE A 178 -17.67 10.74 18.19
C PHE A 178 -18.05 11.26 16.81
N SER A 179 -19.10 12.07 16.70
CA SER A 179 -19.48 12.70 15.44
C SER A 179 -18.38 13.62 14.88
N ARG A 180 -17.73 14.43 15.73
CA ARG A 180 -16.60 15.27 15.28
C ARG A 180 -15.43 14.44 14.76
N LEU A 181 -15.12 13.32 15.42
CA LEU A 181 -14.07 12.40 14.97
C LEU A 181 -14.47 11.70 13.66
N ALA A 182 -15.73 11.33 13.49
CA ALA A 182 -16.22 10.76 12.24
C ALA A 182 -15.99 11.73 11.07
N GLY A 183 -16.36 13.01 11.23
CA GLY A 183 -16.11 14.01 10.19
C GLY A 183 -14.63 14.27 9.91
N LEU A 184 -13.76 14.21 10.94
CA LEU A 184 -12.31 14.31 10.73
C LEU A 184 -11.76 13.12 9.94
N LEU A 185 -12.23 11.91 10.22
CA LEU A 185 -11.78 10.70 9.55
C LEU A 185 -12.30 10.60 8.11
N GLU A 186 -13.51 11.09 7.86
CA GLU A 186 -14.06 11.21 6.51
C GLU A 186 -13.21 12.17 5.65
N LEU A 187 -12.87 13.36 6.18
CA LEU A 187 -11.93 14.27 5.52
C LEU A 187 -10.55 13.63 5.30
N ALA A 188 -10.06 12.86 6.27
CA ALA A 188 -8.79 12.18 6.14
C ALA A 188 -8.82 11.10 5.05
N ASP A 189 -9.89 10.30 4.96
CA ASP A 189 -10.10 9.30 3.91
C ASP A 189 -10.03 9.97 2.52
N ASP A 190 -10.73 11.09 2.31
CA ASP A 190 -10.69 11.86 1.06
C ASP A 190 -9.29 12.38 0.72
N GLN A 191 -8.58 12.93 1.72
CA GLN A 191 -7.22 13.43 1.52
C GLN A 191 -6.23 12.32 1.16
N PHE A 192 -6.36 11.12 1.75
CA PHE A 192 -5.50 9.99 1.39
C PHE A 192 -5.75 9.49 -0.03
N VAL A 193 -7.01 9.49 -0.48
CA VAL A 193 -7.35 9.18 -1.88
C VAL A 193 -6.72 10.22 -2.82
N GLN A 194 -6.86 11.52 -2.52
CA GLN A 194 -6.28 12.59 -3.32
C GLN A 194 -4.75 12.50 -3.41
N ILE A 195 -4.06 12.28 -2.29
CA ILE A 195 -2.59 12.12 -2.27
C ILE A 195 -2.14 10.95 -3.15
N ARG A 196 -2.84 9.81 -3.10
CA ARG A 196 -2.55 8.65 -3.94
C ARG A 196 -2.70 8.99 -5.43
N ASP A 197 -3.80 9.64 -5.78
CA ASP A 197 -4.11 10.00 -7.17
C ASP A 197 -3.15 11.06 -7.71
N ASP A 198 -2.78 12.05 -6.89
CA ASP A 198 -1.83 13.09 -7.24
C ASP A 198 -0.40 12.53 -7.40
N LEU A 199 -0.01 11.54 -6.59
CA LEU A 199 1.25 10.83 -6.79
C LEU A 199 1.27 10.08 -8.14
N ALA A 200 0.16 9.42 -8.51
CA ALA A 200 0.04 8.75 -9.80
C ALA A 200 0.11 9.74 -10.98
N LYS A 201 -0.56 10.90 -10.86
CA LYS A 201 -0.45 11.99 -11.86
C LYS A 201 0.97 12.51 -11.96
N TYR A 202 1.63 12.73 -10.83
CA TYR A 202 3.01 13.19 -10.79
C TYR A 202 3.96 12.24 -11.51
N GLU A 203 3.81 10.92 -11.32
CA GLU A 203 4.60 9.92 -12.06
C GLU A 203 4.42 10.01 -13.58
N VAL A 204 3.22 10.35 -14.06
CA VAL A 204 2.96 10.58 -15.48
C VAL A 204 3.59 11.90 -15.95
N GLU A 205 3.41 12.99 -15.19
CA GLU A 205 4.00 14.28 -15.52
C GLU A 205 5.53 14.25 -15.57
N VAL A 206 6.17 13.53 -14.64
CA VAL A 206 7.62 13.33 -14.60
C VAL A 206 8.08 12.71 -15.92
N LYS A 207 7.38 11.68 -16.41
CA LYS A 207 7.71 11.01 -17.69
C LYS A 207 7.64 11.97 -18.85
N GLU A 208 6.64 12.82 -18.91
CA GLU A 208 6.48 13.82 -19.98
C GLU A 208 7.56 14.90 -19.90
N LYS A 209 7.76 15.49 -18.71
CA LYS A 209 8.73 16.56 -18.45
C LYS A 209 10.17 16.12 -18.69
N LEU A 210 10.48 14.85 -18.43
CA LEU A 210 11.81 14.29 -18.68
C LEU A 210 12.24 14.45 -20.14
N TYR A 211 11.30 14.35 -21.08
CA TYR A 211 11.57 14.53 -22.51
C TYR A 211 11.39 15.97 -22.99
N SER A 212 10.43 16.72 -22.43
CA SER A 212 10.10 18.04 -22.94
C SER A 212 10.89 19.19 -22.32
N GLN A 213 11.18 19.12 -21.01
CA GLN A 213 11.75 20.22 -20.20
C GLN A 213 12.59 19.70 -19.01
N PRO A 214 13.64 18.88 -19.25
CA PRO A 214 14.44 18.25 -18.20
C PRO A 214 15.15 19.25 -17.26
N GLU A 215 15.37 20.49 -17.70
CA GLU A 215 15.95 21.56 -16.90
C GLU A 215 15.05 22.04 -15.75
N THR A 216 13.73 21.89 -15.88
CA THR A 216 12.75 22.29 -14.86
C THR A 216 12.39 21.17 -13.89
N LEU A 217 12.79 19.94 -14.20
CA LEU A 217 12.45 18.75 -13.44
C LEU A 217 13.40 18.55 -12.26
N SER A 218 12.91 18.78 -11.05
CA SER A 218 13.64 18.53 -9.81
C SER A 218 13.90 17.04 -9.59
N ILE A 219 15.02 16.70 -8.95
CA ILE A 219 15.38 15.32 -8.60
C ILE A 219 14.71 14.87 -7.31
N ASP A 220 13.96 13.79 -7.42
CA ASP A 220 13.39 12.99 -6.35
C ASP A 220 13.42 11.49 -6.73
N ALA A 221 12.85 10.63 -5.90
CA ALA A 221 12.90 9.18 -6.15
C ALA A 221 12.19 8.75 -7.45
N VAL A 222 11.16 9.48 -7.89
CA VAL A 222 10.38 9.13 -9.08
C VAL A 222 11.11 9.58 -10.33
N SER A 223 11.49 10.86 -10.38
CA SER A 223 12.24 11.46 -11.48
C SER A 223 13.62 10.83 -11.67
N LEU A 224 14.33 10.52 -10.59
CA LEU A 224 15.63 9.84 -10.68
C LEU A 224 15.50 8.42 -11.23
N LEU A 225 14.52 7.66 -10.74
CA LEU A 225 14.27 6.30 -11.23
C LEU A 225 13.93 6.34 -12.73
N GLU A 226 13.01 7.22 -13.13
CA GLU A 226 12.61 7.34 -14.53
C GLU A 226 13.78 7.78 -15.42
N TYR A 227 14.61 8.69 -14.94
CA TYR A 227 15.83 9.12 -15.63
C TYR A 227 16.84 7.97 -15.78
N ILE A 228 17.13 7.22 -14.71
CA ILE A 228 18.04 6.06 -14.75
C ILE A 228 17.55 5.02 -15.75
N SER A 229 16.26 4.68 -15.72
CA SER A 229 15.69 3.65 -16.58
C SER A 229 15.59 4.04 -18.07
N ARG A 230 15.73 5.33 -18.42
CA ARG A 230 15.48 5.81 -19.80
C ARG A 230 16.62 6.57 -20.44
N SER A 231 17.46 7.25 -19.66
CA SER A 231 18.54 8.07 -20.21
C SER A 231 19.57 7.21 -20.94
N GLU A 232 19.85 7.57 -22.19
CA GLU A 232 20.93 6.93 -22.96
C GLU A 232 22.31 7.24 -22.37
N VAL A 233 22.47 8.37 -21.67
CA VAL A 233 23.70 8.70 -20.94
C VAL A 233 23.92 7.69 -19.81
N VAL A 234 22.89 7.47 -18.98
CA VAL A 234 22.96 6.50 -17.87
C VAL A 234 23.17 5.09 -18.40
N LYS A 235 22.33 4.64 -19.35
CA LYS A 235 22.44 3.30 -19.94
C LYS A 235 23.77 3.04 -20.60
N GLY A 236 24.32 4.03 -21.30
CA GLY A 236 25.62 3.95 -21.95
C GLY A 236 26.74 3.77 -20.92
N LEU A 237 26.76 4.63 -19.90
CA LEU A 237 27.75 4.56 -18.83
C LEU A 237 27.63 3.26 -18.04
N ASP A 238 26.45 2.88 -17.57
CA ASP A 238 26.25 1.66 -16.79
C ASP A 238 26.71 0.41 -17.54
N ARG A 239 26.46 0.32 -18.85
CA ARG A 239 26.94 -0.79 -19.68
C ARG A 239 28.46 -0.81 -19.77
N GLU A 240 29.09 0.35 -19.89
CA GLU A 240 30.56 0.49 -19.88
C GLU A 240 31.16 0.08 -18.52
N LEU A 241 30.54 0.51 -17.41
CA LEU A 241 30.98 0.17 -16.05
C LEU A 241 30.76 -1.30 -15.73
N SER A 242 29.65 -1.90 -16.17
CA SER A 242 29.36 -3.32 -16.05
C SER A 242 30.40 -4.17 -16.78
N ASN A 243 30.83 -3.76 -17.99
CA ASN A 243 31.89 -4.46 -18.71
C ASN A 243 33.26 -4.40 -18.00
N ILE A 244 33.58 -3.28 -17.34
CA ILE A 244 34.83 -3.12 -16.59
C ILE A 244 34.82 -3.95 -15.30
N THR A 245 33.69 -3.93 -14.59
CA THR A 245 33.55 -4.52 -13.25
C THR A 245 33.01 -5.94 -13.25
N GLU A 246 32.53 -6.46 -14.39
CA GLU A 246 31.81 -7.74 -14.51
C GLU A 246 30.52 -7.84 -13.64
N LEU A 247 30.05 -6.72 -13.08
CA LEU A 247 28.80 -6.66 -12.32
C LEU A 247 27.59 -6.86 -13.24
N VAL A 248 26.67 -7.73 -12.82
CA VAL A 248 25.39 -7.93 -13.52
C VAL A 248 24.40 -6.83 -13.12
N LEU A 249 23.95 -6.04 -14.10
CA LEU A 249 22.94 -5.00 -13.85
C LEU A 249 21.54 -5.59 -13.78
N VAL A 250 20.79 -5.21 -12.75
CA VAL A 250 19.36 -5.52 -12.58
C VAL A 250 18.53 -4.23 -12.63
N PRO A 251 17.26 -4.27 -13.09
CA PRO A 251 16.42 -3.09 -13.14
C PRO A 251 16.33 -2.39 -11.78
N ALA A 252 16.50 -1.06 -11.77
CA ALA A 252 16.36 -0.27 -10.56
C ALA A 252 14.90 -0.19 -10.10
N ASP A 253 14.71 -0.04 -8.80
CA ASP A 253 13.43 0.30 -8.18
C ASP A 253 13.56 1.49 -7.23
N LYS A 254 12.42 1.95 -6.68
CA LYS A 254 12.37 3.11 -5.78
C LYS A 254 13.22 2.93 -4.53
N SER A 255 13.43 1.69 -4.05
CA SER A 255 14.24 1.41 -2.87
C SER A 255 15.73 1.67 -3.12
N ASN A 256 16.19 1.59 -4.36
CA ASN A 256 17.58 1.88 -4.72
C ASN A 256 17.89 3.38 -4.73
N MET A 257 16.88 4.25 -4.84
CA MET A 257 17.09 5.70 -5.05
C MET A 257 17.63 6.44 -3.82
N ALA A 258 17.36 5.94 -2.61
CA ALA A 258 17.65 6.68 -1.37
C ALA A 258 19.13 7.08 -1.23
N VAL A 259 20.05 6.17 -1.56
CA VAL A 259 21.51 6.43 -1.48
C VAL A 259 21.91 7.48 -2.52
N HIS A 260 21.45 7.34 -3.76
CA HIS A 260 21.72 8.30 -4.83
C HIS A 260 21.19 9.69 -4.48
N LEU A 261 19.94 9.80 -4.00
CA LEU A 261 19.33 11.08 -3.65
C LEU A 261 20.09 11.80 -2.53
N LYS A 262 20.56 11.07 -1.52
CA LYS A 262 21.40 11.65 -0.46
C LYS A 262 22.70 12.22 -1.05
N ALA A 263 23.35 11.48 -1.96
CA ALA A 263 24.58 11.93 -2.61
C ALA A 263 24.35 13.18 -3.48
N LEU A 264 23.33 13.15 -4.33
CA LEU A 264 22.99 14.27 -5.21
C LEU A 264 22.62 15.53 -4.42
N LYS A 265 21.81 15.38 -3.37
CA LYS A 265 21.45 16.47 -2.46
C LYS A 265 22.67 17.06 -1.76
N TYR A 266 23.61 16.22 -1.30
CA TYR A 266 24.83 16.68 -0.63
C TYR A 266 25.67 17.58 -1.55
N PHE A 267 25.68 17.31 -2.86
CA PHE A 267 26.40 18.10 -3.85
C PHE A 267 25.55 19.16 -4.57
N ASN A 268 24.35 19.47 -4.07
CA ASN A 268 23.39 20.43 -4.64
C ASN A 268 23.03 20.16 -6.10
N ILE A 269 22.90 18.88 -6.47
CA ILE A 269 22.40 18.46 -7.79
C ILE A 269 20.89 18.31 -7.66
N GLU A 270 20.17 19.38 -8.02
CA GLU A 270 18.73 19.50 -7.74
C GLU A 270 17.84 19.20 -8.93
N SER A 271 18.36 19.16 -10.17
CA SER A 271 17.58 18.87 -11.38
C SER A 271 18.20 17.79 -12.25
N VAL A 272 17.36 17.12 -13.05
CA VAL A 272 17.81 16.05 -13.96
C VAL A 272 18.87 16.57 -14.93
N SER A 273 18.70 17.78 -15.46
CA SER A 273 19.68 18.41 -16.33
C SER A 273 21.04 18.60 -15.64
N MET A 274 21.07 19.02 -14.37
CA MET A 274 22.32 19.13 -13.61
C MET A 274 23.00 17.77 -13.45
N LEU A 275 22.23 16.72 -13.12
CA LEU A 275 22.76 15.36 -13.01
C LEU A 275 23.35 14.88 -14.35
N GLU A 276 22.66 15.11 -15.45
CA GLU A 276 23.16 14.74 -16.78
C GLU A 276 24.49 15.44 -17.09
N GLN A 277 24.59 16.75 -16.83
CA GLN A 277 25.83 17.50 -17.00
C GLN A 277 26.96 16.94 -16.13
N GLU A 278 26.69 16.63 -14.86
CA GLU A 278 27.71 16.05 -13.97
C GLU A 278 28.18 14.67 -14.44
N LEU A 279 27.27 13.83 -14.96
CA LEU A 279 27.62 12.53 -15.54
C LEU A 279 28.49 12.68 -16.80
N ILE A 280 28.16 13.63 -17.67
CA ILE A 280 28.92 13.90 -18.89
C ILE A 280 30.31 14.44 -18.56
N VAL A 281 30.39 15.48 -17.71
CA VAL A 281 31.65 16.13 -17.33
C VAL A 281 32.57 15.16 -16.60
N ASN A 282 32.03 14.29 -15.75
CA ASN A 282 32.81 13.36 -14.95
C ASN A 282 32.89 11.95 -15.54
N LYS A 283 32.50 11.73 -16.80
CA LYS A 283 32.49 10.40 -17.44
C LYS A 283 33.81 9.64 -17.25
N GLU A 284 34.93 10.26 -17.61
CA GLU A 284 36.26 9.63 -17.51
C GLU A 284 36.64 9.30 -16.05
N ASN A 285 36.28 10.18 -15.11
CA ASN A 285 36.55 9.99 -13.69
C ASN A 285 35.73 8.82 -13.10
N ILE A 286 34.48 8.67 -13.55
CA ILE A 286 33.61 7.55 -13.19
C ILE A 286 34.18 6.23 -13.73
N ILE A 287 34.72 6.22 -14.96
CA ILE A 287 35.39 5.05 -15.54
C ILE A 287 36.64 4.67 -14.75
N ILE A 288 37.50 5.65 -14.41
CA ILE A 288 38.68 5.42 -13.55
C ILE A 288 38.25 4.79 -12.22
N ARG A 289 37.16 5.30 -11.62
CA ARG A 289 36.63 4.73 -10.37
C ARG A 289 36.23 3.27 -10.53
N ALA A 290 35.56 2.90 -11.63
CA ALA A 290 35.19 1.51 -11.91
C ALA A 290 36.40 0.61 -12.13
N ILE A 291 37.43 1.09 -12.83
CA ILE A 291 38.69 0.34 -13.02
C ILE A 291 39.32 0.01 -11.67
N ASP A 292 39.31 0.97 -10.73
CA ASP A 292 39.83 0.74 -9.37
C ASP A 292 38.98 -0.24 -8.54
N VAL A 293 37.66 -0.32 -8.77
CA VAL A 293 36.82 -1.38 -8.15
C VAL A 293 37.26 -2.75 -8.63
N GLY A 294 37.69 -2.84 -9.89
CA GLY A 294 38.07 -4.09 -10.53
C GLY A 294 36.88 -5.03 -10.75
N ARG A 295 37.19 -6.27 -11.10
CA ARG A 295 36.19 -7.31 -11.37
C ARG A 295 35.52 -7.78 -10.09
N GLN A 296 34.20 -7.93 -10.14
CA GLN A 296 33.34 -8.31 -9.03
C GLN A 296 32.36 -9.39 -9.51
N THR A 297 32.16 -10.42 -8.69
CA THR A 297 31.16 -11.46 -8.93
C THR A 297 29.90 -11.19 -8.12
N ALA A 298 29.14 -10.17 -8.53
CA ALA A 298 27.88 -9.77 -7.89
C ALA A 298 26.91 -9.11 -8.89
N SER A 299 25.68 -8.87 -8.45
CA SER A 299 24.69 -8.06 -9.16
C SER A 299 24.48 -6.71 -8.47
N THR A 300 24.17 -5.67 -9.24
CA THR A 300 23.82 -4.34 -8.73
C THR A 300 22.66 -3.76 -9.53
N ALA A 301 21.89 -2.87 -8.92
CA ALA A 301 20.86 -2.12 -9.63
C ALA A 301 21.46 -1.18 -10.68
N GLU A 302 20.70 -0.90 -11.74
CA GLU A 302 20.92 0.22 -12.66
C GLU A 302 21.05 1.55 -11.88
N GLY A 303 21.77 2.51 -12.46
CA GLY A 303 22.21 3.74 -11.78
C GLY A 303 23.61 3.64 -11.17
N LEU A 304 24.42 2.66 -11.58
CA LEU A 304 25.79 2.47 -11.06
C LEU A 304 26.67 3.70 -11.33
N CYS A 305 26.49 4.35 -12.49
CA CYS A 305 27.18 5.59 -12.82
C CYS A 305 26.84 6.73 -11.85
N VAL A 306 25.60 6.81 -11.37
CA VAL A 306 25.16 7.81 -10.37
C VAL A 306 25.78 7.50 -9.01
N TYR A 307 25.90 6.22 -8.65
CA TYR A 307 26.58 5.80 -7.43
C TYR A 307 28.07 6.19 -7.44
N TYR A 308 28.79 5.90 -8.53
CA TYR A 308 30.20 6.27 -8.67
C TYR A 308 30.39 7.78 -8.84
N LEU A 309 29.45 8.48 -9.48
CA LEU A 309 29.47 9.94 -9.55
C LEU A 309 29.54 10.55 -8.14
N GLY A 310 28.71 10.10 -7.19
CA GLY A 310 28.77 10.60 -5.81
C GLY A 310 30.15 10.42 -5.15
N GLN A 311 30.85 9.33 -5.45
CA GLN A 311 32.20 9.07 -4.94
C GLN A 311 33.26 9.95 -5.62
N VAL A 312 33.13 10.14 -6.94
CA VAL A 312 33.99 11.04 -7.72
C VAL A 312 33.82 12.49 -7.25
N LEU A 313 32.59 12.94 -7.04
CA LEU A 313 32.31 14.29 -6.52
C LEU A 313 32.86 14.46 -5.11
N ALA A 314 32.75 13.44 -4.25
CA ALA A 314 33.38 13.46 -2.94
C ALA A 314 34.91 13.61 -3.05
N ALA A 315 35.55 12.88 -3.98
CA ALA A 315 36.98 12.99 -4.19
C ALA A 315 37.40 14.37 -4.73
N ILE A 316 36.65 14.96 -5.67
CA ILE A 316 37.04 16.22 -6.34
C ILE A 316 36.66 17.45 -5.51
N ARG A 317 35.47 17.45 -4.86
CA ARG A 317 34.90 18.64 -4.22
C ARG A 317 35.25 18.76 -2.74
N LEU A 318 35.49 17.64 -2.04
CA LEU A 318 35.84 17.65 -0.62
C LEU A 318 37.36 17.67 -0.46
N LYS A 319 37.87 18.61 0.35
CA LYS A 319 39.30 18.88 0.43
C LYS A 319 39.99 18.01 1.46
N TYR A 320 39.26 17.61 2.50
CA TYR A 320 39.82 16.92 3.65
C TYR A 320 39.21 15.54 3.83
N GLN A 321 40.03 14.58 4.26
CA GLN A 321 39.60 13.19 4.44
C GLN A 321 38.45 13.05 5.44
N ASN A 322 38.40 13.89 6.47
CA ASN A 322 37.30 13.91 7.45
C ASN A 322 35.96 14.34 6.83
N GLU A 323 35.96 15.28 5.88
CA GLU A 323 34.75 15.68 5.15
C GLU A 323 34.26 14.52 4.28
N ILE A 324 35.17 13.82 3.60
CA ILE A 324 34.84 12.63 2.81
C ILE A 324 34.26 11.53 3.71
N ALA A 325 34.86 11.28 4.88
CA ALA A 325 34.36 10.29 5.82
C ALA A 325 32.96 10.66 6.37
N GLU A 326 32.69 11.95 6.61
CA GLU A 326 31.37 12.44 7.01
C GLU A 326 30.33 12.21 5.92
N TYR A 327 30.67 12.58 4.67
CA TYR A 327 29.85 12.29 3.51
C TYR A 327 29.51 10.80 3.42
N LEU A 328 30.51 9.91 3.44
CA LEU A 328 30.33 8.46 3.32
C LEU A 328 29.40 7.88 4.37
N ARG A 329 29.47 8.37 5.61
CA ARG A 329 28.55 7.99 6.70
C ARG A 329 27.12 8.45 6.42
N LEU A 330 26.95 9.68 5.92
CA LEU A 330 25.64 10.25 5.58
C LEU A 330 24.93 9.45 4.48
N VAL A 331 25.67 9.06 3.43
CA VAL A 331 25.15 8.27 2.32
C VAL A 331 25.11 6.75 2.60
N SER A 332 25.58 6.31 3.78
CA SER A 332 25.54 4.91 4.23
C SER A 332 26.26 3.94 3.28
N ILE A 333 27.38 4.40 2.69
CA ILE A 333 28.10 3.63 1.66
C ILE A 333 29.00 2.54 2.26
N THR A 334 29.57 2.72 3.47
CA THR A 334 30.37 1.69 4.16
C THR A 334 30.33 1.84 5.69
N ASP A 335 30.53 0.74 6.43
CA ASP A 335 30.82 0.76 7.87
C ASP A 335 32.28 1.16 8.16
N ASP A 336 33.21 0.91 7.22
CA ASP A 336 34.60 1.37 7.27
C ASP A 336 34.81 2.63 6.43
N ALA A 337 34.32 3.75 6.94
CA ALA A 337 34.49 5.06 6.30
C ALA A 337 35.96 5.55 6.33
N GLY A 338 36.82 4.94 7.16
CA GLY A 338 38.20 5.37 7.38
C GLY A 338 39.10 5.02 6.20
N GLU A 339 39.14 3.74 5.82
CA GLU A 339 39.96 3.29 4.70
C GLU A 339 39.44 3.83 3.37
N PHE A 340 38.11 3.85 3.19
CA PHE A 340 37.51 4.31 1.94
C PHE A 340 37.67 5.83 1.71
N SER A 341 37.60 6.65 2.76
CA SER A 341 37.89 8.09 2.65
C SER A 341 39.34 8.38 2.26
N LYS A 342 40.29 7.56 2.73
CA LYS A 342 41.70 7.65 2.34
C LYS A 342 41.86 7.37 0.85
N TYR A 343 41.26 6.29 0.36
CA TYR A 343 41.26 5.96 -1.07
C TYR A 343 40.69 7.10 -1.91
N LEU A 344 39.54 7.69 -1.54
CA LEU A 344 38.95 8.81 -2.30
C LEU A 344 39.85 10.06 -2.28
N SER A 345 40.57 10.30 -1.19
CA SER A 345 41.58 11.37 -1.10
C SER A 345 42.79 11.13 -2.02
N GLU A 346 43.11 9.88 -2.35
CA GLU A 346 44.16 9.53 -3.32
C GLU A 346 43.63 9.53 -4.76
N LEU A 347 42.37 9.12 -4.95
CA LEU A 347 41.66 9.20 -6.23
C LEU A 347 41.65 10.65 -6.74
N SER A 348 41.39 11.64 -5.88
CA SER A 348 41.38 13.07 -6.24
C SER A 348 42.66 13.53 -6.94
N LYS A 349 43.82 13.04 -6.50
CA LYS A 349 45.14 13.37 -7.08
C LYS A 349 45.30 12.79 -8.48
N ARG A 350 44.72 11.62 -8.73
CA ARG A 350 44.78 10.92 -10.03
C ARG A 350 43.84 11.55 -11.06
N ILE A 351 42.66 12.00 -10.63
CA ILE A 351 41.61 12.52 -11.53
C ILE A 351 41.62 14.05 -11.67
N SER A 352 42.32 14.80 -10.80
CA SER A 352 42.46 16.27 -10.90
C SER A 352 43.74 16.71 -11.64
N SER A 353 44.56 15.78 -12.13
CA SER A 353 45.74 16.12 -12.93
C SER A 353 45.31 16.39 -14.38
N PRO A 354 45.56 17.58 -14.95
CA PRO A 354 45.19 17.87 -16.33
C PRO A 354 45.94 16.91 -17.27
N ARG A 355 45.20 16.25 -18.16
CA ARG A 355 45.79 15.60 -19.34
C ARG A 355 46.08 16.61 -20.43
#